data_AF-A0A1B6MF73-F1
#
_entry.id   AF-A0A1B6MF73-F1
#
_cell.length_a   1.000
_cell.length_b   1.000
_cell.length_c   1.000
_cell.angle_alpha   90.00
_cell.angle_beta   90.00
_cell.angle_gamma   90.00
#
_symmetry.space_group_name_H-M   'P 1'
#
loop_
_entity.id
_entity.type
_entity.pdbx_description
1 polymer ?
#
loop_
_entity_poly.entity_id
_entity_poly.type
_entity_poly.pdbx_seq_one_letter_code
_entity_poly.pdbx_strand_id
1 'polypeptide(L)'
;MSENNCEQRYAIKFCVKLGETPTVTFEKLKKAYGDDTLSRAQVFRWYKAFSNGRESVQDDPRSGRSLSSKSDENVKKVSDLVRNDRRLTTKIVSEQLGLNHTTVHQVLRE
;
A
#
# COMPACT_ATOMS: atom_id res chain seq x y z
N MET A 1 -1.90 -10.51 5.71
CA MET A 1 -3.27 -10.03 6.01
C MET A 1 -3.99 -11.21 6.62
N SER A 2 -4.42 -11.15 7.89
CA SER A 2 -5.22 -12.23 8.48
C SER A 2 -6.63 -12.20 7.86
N GLU A 3 -7.15 -13.34 7.44
CA GLU A 3 -8.51 -13.48 6.88
C GLU A 3 -9.59 -12.86 7.78
N ASN A 4 -9.38 -12.95 9.10
CA ASN A 4 -10.22 -12.38 10.15
C ASN A 4 -10.46 -10.86 10.00
N ASN A 5 -9.47 -10.10 9.51
CA ASN A 5 -9.64 -8.65 9.32
C ASN A 5 -10.63 -8.31 8.20
N CYS A 6 -10.70 -9.13 7.14
CA CYS A 6 -11.63 -8.90 6.04
C CYS A 6 -13.07 -9.23 6.46
N GLU A 7 -13.25 -10.34 7.19
CA GLU A 7 -14.55 -10.76 7.72
C GLU A 7 -15.18 -9.67 8.61
N GLN A 8 -14.42 -9.15 9.57
CA GLN A 8 -14.89 -8.07 10.43
C GLN A 8 -15.22 -6.79 9.65
N ARG A 9 -14.49 -6.46 8.56
CA ARG A 9 -14.82 -5.33 7.69
C ARG A 9 -16.12 -5.53 6.93
N TYR A 10 -16.43 -6.75 6.49
CA TYR A 10 -17.76 -7.06 5.92
C TYR A 10 -18.86 -6.87 6.96
N ALA A 11 -18.64 -7.31 8.20
CA ALA A 11 -19.59 -7.09 9.29
C ALA A 11 -19.82 -5.60 9.58
N ILE A 12 -18.77 -4.76 9.54
CA ILE A 12 -18.91 -3.29 9.64
C ILE A 12 -19.76 -2.76 8.49
N LYS A 13 -19.48 -3.17 7.24
CA LYS A 13 -20.24 -2.73 6.06
C LYS A 13 -21.71 -3.11 6.16
N PHE A 14 -22.01 -4.30 6.69
CA PHE A 14 -23.37 -4.75 6.96
C PHE A 14 -24.07 -3.86 7.99
N CYS A 15 -23.41 -3.55 9.12
CA CYS A 15 -23.98 -2.67 10.16
C CYS A 15 -24.26 -1.25 9.63
N VAL A 16 -23.39 -0.71 8.76
CA VAL A 16 -23.62 0.56 8.08
C VAL A 16 -24.90 0.52 7.21
N LYS A 17 -25.13 -0.57 6.47
CA LYS A 17 -26.36 -0.75 5.68
C LYS A 17 -27.62 -0.88 6.53
N LEU A 18 -27.49 -1.41 7.75
CA LEU A 18 -28.58 -1.44 8.73
C LEU A 18 -28.85 -0.08 9.39
N GLY A 19 -28.01 0.93 9.16
CA GLY A 19 -28.14 2.25 9.79
C GLY A 19 -27.72 2.30 11.25
N GLU A 20 -26.91 1.33 11.70
CA GLU A 20 -26.46 1.24 13.08
C GLU A 20 -25.32 2.22 13.37
N THR A 21 -25.22 2.71 14.61
CA THR A 21 -24.14 3.64 14.95
C THR A 21 -22.76 2.93 15.01
N PRO A 22 -21.66 3.67 14.83
CA PRO A 22 -20.31 3.09 14.95
C PRO A 22 -20.04 2.45 16.32
N THR A 23 -20.62 3.01 17.39
CA THR A 23 -20.48 2.49 18.76
C THR A 23 -21.16 1.13 18.90
N VAL A 24 -22.41 1.01 18.44
CA VAL A 24 -23.15 -0.26 18.45
C VAL A 24 -22.45 -1.31 17.57
N THR A 25 -21.96 -0.89 16.41
CA THR A 25 -21.18 -1.76 15.51
C THR A 25 -19.95 -2.32 16.24
N PHE A 26 -19.19 -1.49 16.95
CA PHE A 26 -18.02 -1.93 17.70
C PHE A 26 -18.38 -2.92 18.82
N GLU A 27 -19.47 -2.67 19.56
CA GLU A 27 -19.94 -3.58 20.62
C GLU A 27 -20.35 -4.95 20.07
N LYS A 28 -21.03 -4.98 18.92
CA LYS A 28 -21.39 -6.23 18.23
C LYS A 28 -20.17 -7.01 17.77
N LEU A 29 -19.19 -6.32 17.18
CA LEU A 29 -17.93 -6.96 16.80
C LEU A 29 -17.20 -7.50 18.03
N LYS A 30 -17.11 -6.73 19.11
CA LYS A 30 -16.47 -7.19 20.36
C LYS A 30 -17.15 -8.41 20.95
N LYS A 31 -18.48 -8.48 20.85
CA LYS A 31 -19.26 -9.64 21.29
C LYS A 31 -19.03 -10.88 20.41
N ALA A 32 -18.86 -10.71 19.11
CA ALA A 32 -18.68 -11.81 18.16
C ALA A 32 -17.24 -12.34 18.09
N TYR A 33 -16.25 -11.44 18.11
CA TYR A 33 -14.84 -11.75 17.86
C TYR A 33 -13.96 -11.66 19.12
N GLY A 34 -14.48 -11.17 20.25
CA GLY A 34 -13.74 -11.12 21.51
C GLY A 34 -12.46 -10.29 21.41
N ASP A 35 -11.33 -10.88 21.80
CA ASP A 35 -10.02 -10.23 21.80
C ASP A 35 -9.42 -10.08 20.39
N ASP A 36 -9.90 -10.84 19.41
CA ASP A 36 -9.48 -10.73 18.01
C ASP A 36 -10.18 -9.59 17.26
N THR A 37 -10.99 -8.80 17.97
CA THR A 37 -11.74 -7.69 17.38
C THR A 37 -10.81 -6.58 16.90
N LEU A 38 -11.08 -6.02 15.73
CA LEU A 38 -10.45 -4.80 15.25
C LEU A 38 -10.50 -3.70 16.32
N SER A 39 -9.40 -2.95 16.44
CA SER A 39 -9.38 -1.83 17.38
C SER A 39 -10.51 -0.85 17.10
N ARG A 40 -11.02 -0.18 18.14
CA ARG A 40 -12.08 0.84 18.02
C ARG A 40 -11.77 1.87 16.92
N ALA A 41 -10.52 2.29 16.82
CA ALA A 41 -10.08 3.24 15.78
C ALA A 41 -10.19 2.67 14.35
N GLN A 42 -9.87 1.39 14.15
CA GLN A 42 -10.03 0.73 12.85
C GLN A 42 -11.51 0.57 12.49
N VAL A 43 -12.35 0.16 13.44
CA VAL A 43 -13.80 0.03 13.23
C VAL A 43 -14.41 1.35 12.79
N PHE A 44 -14.10 2.45 13.50
CA PHE A 44 -14.61 3.77 13.17
C PHE A 44 -14.10 4.29 11.82
N ARG A 45 -12.83 4.00 11.46
CA ARG A 45 -12.27 4.35 10.16
C ARG A 45 -13.00 3.65 9.03
N TRP A 46 -13.20 2.34 9.14
CA TRP A 46 -13.91 1.53 8.14
C TRP A 46 -15.39 1.92 8.05
N TYR A 47 -16.05 2.11 9.19
CA TYR A 47 -17.42 2.60 9.26
C TYR A 47 -17.56 3.89 8.45
N LYS A 48 -16.73 4.91 8.74
CA LYS A 48 -16.75 6.19 8.02
C LYS A 48 -16.50 6.01 6.52
N ALA A 49 -15.56 5.16 6.15
CA ALA A 49 -15.27 4.88 4.74
C ALA A 49 -16.49 4.28 4.02
N PHE A 50 -17.17 3.30 4.63
CA PHE A 50 -18.38 2.70 4.07
C PHE A 50 -19.57 3.67 4.05
N SER A 51 -19.75 4.48 5.09
CA SER A 51 -20.78 5.54 5.10
C SER A 51 -20.55 6.58 4.00
N ASN A 52 -19.29 6.83 3.63
CA ASN A 52 -18.91 7.70 2.52
C ASN A 52 -18.99 7.02 1.13
N GLY A 53 -19.56 5.81 1.04
CA GLY A 53 -19.79 5.12 -0.24
C GLY A 53 -18.65 4.21 -0.71
N ARG A 54 -17.62 3.95 0.12
CA ARG A 54 -16.62 2.92 -0.22
C ARG A 54 -17.29 1.56 -0.33
N GLU A 55 -17.00 0.79 -1.38
CA GLU A 55 -17.52 -0.58 -1.53
C GLU A 55 -16.48 -1.66 -1.23
N SER A 56 -15.21 -1.40 -1.50
CA SER A 56 -14.13 -2.38 -1.30
C SER A 56 -13.80 -2.54 0.18
N VAL A 57 -13.68 -3.80 0.62
CA VAL A 57 -13.19 -4.19 1.96
C VAL A 57 -11.67 -4.36 2.02
N GLN A 58 -11.03 -4.44 0.85
CA GLN A 58 -9.59 -4.60 0.74
C GLN A 58 -8.91 -3.28 1.07
N ASP A 59 -7.69 -3.36 1.62
CA ASP A 59 -6.87 -2.17 1.79
C ASP A 59 -6.59 -1.53 0.43
N ASP A 60 -6.53 -0.21 0.39
CA ASP A 60 -6.09 0.49 -0.81
C ASP A 60 -4.63 0.13 -1.09
N PRO A 61 -4.19 0.19 -2.36
CA PRO A 61 -2.78 0.02 -2.70
C PRO A 61 -1.96 0.89 -1.78
N ARG A 62 -1.09 0.26 -0.98
CA ARG A 62 -0.28 0.98 -0.02
C ARG A 62 0.62 1.89 -0.85
N SER A 63 0.43 3.20 -0.72
CA SER A 63 1.41 4.17 -1.20
C SER A 63 2.66 3.98 -0.34
N GLY A 64 3.49 3.01 -0.71
CA GLY A 64 4.87 2.96 -0.29
C GLY A 64 5.63 4.10 -0.96
N ARG A 65 6.86 4.36 -0.50
CA ARG A 65 7.79 5.21 -1.24
C ARG A 65 7.83 4.67 -2.67
N SER A 66 7.33 5.44 -3.63
CA SER A 66 7.42 5.08 -5.02
C SER A 66 8.89 4.81 -5.32
N LEU A 67 9.19 3.60 -5.78
CA LEU A 67 10.41 3.34 -6.53
C LEU A 67 10.27 4.03 -7.89
N SER A 68 9.95 5.33 -7.93
CA SER A 68 10.04 6.17 -9.13
C SER A 68 11.47 6.13 -9.69
N SER A 69 12.43 5.80 -8.83
CA SER A 69 13.78 5.40 -9.19
C SER A 69 13.85 4.20 -10.16
N LYS A 70 13.02 3.17 -9.98
CA LYS A 70 12.97 1.95 -10.82
C LYS A 70 11.77 1.92 -11.77
N SER A 71 11.45 3.03 -12.43
CA SER A 71 10.61 2.93 -13.63
C SER A 71 11.32 2.05 -14.67
N ASP A 72 10.59 1.21 -15.40
CA ASP A 72 11.14 0.38 -16.50
C ASP A 72 11.92 1.25 -17.50
N GLU A 73 11.50 2.50 -17.68
CA GLU A 73 12.19 3.49 -18.50
C GLU A 73 13.59 3.83 -17.96
N ASN A 74 13.73 4.01 -16.65
CA ASN A 74 15.01 4.31 -16.01
C ASN A 74 15.92 3.09 -16.00
N VAL A 75 15.37 1.89 -15.82
CA VAL A 75 16.10 0.62 -15.95
C VAL A 75 16.68 0.47 -17.35
N LYS A 76 15.86 0.74 -18.37
CA LYS A 76 16.29 0.68 -19.77
C LYS A 76 17.37 1.71 -20.08
N LYS A 77 17.21 2.96 -19.65
CA LYS A 77 18.22 4.02 -19.83
C LYS A 77 19.57 3.66 -19.20
N VAL A 78 19.57 3.12 -17.98
CA VAL A 78 20.81 2.66 -17.30
C VAL A 78 21.43 1.49 -18.05
N SER A 79 20.62 0.49 -18.44
CA SER A 79 21.12 -0.69 -19.16
C SER A 79 21.69 -0.34 -20.54
N ASP A 80 21.03 0.54 -21.30
CA ASP A 80 21.49 0.95 -22.63
C ASP A 80 22.82 1.73 -22.54
N LEU A 81 22.94 2.62 -21.55
CA LEU A 81 24.14 3.42 -21.33
C LEU A 81 25.35 2.54 -20.94
N VAL A 82 25.14 1.57 -20.06
CA VAL A 82 26.20 0.63 -19.62
C VAL A 82 26.55 -0.39 -20.71
N ARG A 83 25.59 -0.79 -21.55
CA ARG A 83 25.87 -1.64 -22.73
C ARG A 83 26.69 -0.91 -23.78
N ASN A 84 26.47 0.39 -23.95
CA ASN A 84 27.23 1.23 -24.87
C ASN A 84 28.66 1.50 -24.36
N ASP A 85 28.83 1.74 -23.06
CA ASP A 85 30.15 1.90 -22.45
C ASP A 85 30.23 1.26 -21.05
N ARG A 86 30.87 0.09 -21.00
CA ARG A 86 31.04 -0.69 -19.77
C ARG A 86 32.09 -0.11 -18.81
N ARG A 87 32.82 0.95 -19.20
CA ARG A 87 33.82 1.62 -18.35
C ARG A 87 33.22 2.75 -17.50
N LEU A 88 31.95 3.08 -17.70
CA LEU A 88 31.27 4.12 -16.94
C LEU A 88 31.07 3.71 -15.48
N THR A 89 31.42 4.62 -14.58
CA THR A 89 31.15 4.44 -13.15
C THR A 89 29.70 4.79 -12.82
N THR A 90 29.17 4.22 -11.75
CA THR A 90 27.83 4.51 -11.22
C THR A 90 27.58 6.00 -11.00
N LYS A 91 28.63 6.76 -10.65
CA LYS A 91 28.58 8.22 -10.51
C LYS A 91 28.32 8.92 -11.83
N ILE A 92 29.05 8.57 -12.89
CA ILE A 92 28.88 9.19 -14.22
C ILE A 92 27.49 8.85 -14.79
N VAL A 93 27.05 7.60 -14.64
CA VAL A 93 25.70 7.17 -15.05
C VAL A 93 24.61 7.95 -14.30
N SER A 94 24.81 8.20 -12.99
CA SER A 94 23.88 8.98 -12.18
C SER A 94 23.78 10.44 -12.63
N GLU A 95 24.91 11.07 -12.97
CA GLU A 95 24.98 12.44 -13.47
C GLU A 95 24.35 12.58 -14.86
N GLN A 96 24.60 11.63 -15.76
CA GLN A 96 24.04 11.64 -17.12
C GLN A 96 22.53 11.43 -17.16
N LEU A 97 22.00 10.59 -16.26
CA LEU A 97 20.58 10.26 -16.22
C LEU A 97 19.78 11.10 -15.21
N GLY A 98 20.44 11.95 -14.43
CA GLY A 98 19.80 12.71 -13.34
C GLY A 98 19.19 11.80 -12.27
N LEU A 99 19.70 10.57 -12.14
CA LEU A 99 19.18 9.57 -11.21
C LEU A 99 20.02 9.56 -9.94
N ASN A 100 19.41 9.17 -8.82
CA ASN A 100 20.17 8.96 -7.59
C ASN A 100 21.18 7.82 -7.77
N HIS A 101 22.39 8.00 -7.23
CA HIS A 101 23.44 6.97 -7.26
C HIS A 101 22.96 5.60 -6.73
N THR A 102 22.15 5.60 -5.67
CA THR A 102 21.53 4.39 -5.10
C THR A 102 20.62 3.67 -6.10
N THR A 103 19.89 4.41 -6.93
CA THR A 103 19.03 3.86 -7.98
C THR A 103 19.86 3.14 -9.03
N VAL A 104 20.90 3.80 -9.55
CA VAL A 104 21.79 3.25 -10.57
C VAL A 104 22.48 1.98 -10.04
N HIS A 105 22.97 2.02 -8.81
CA HIS A 105 23.61 0.86 -8.17
C HIS A 105 22.63 -0.30 -7.96
N GLN A 106 21.36 -0.03 -7.65
CA GLN A 106 20.35 -1.08 -7.53
C GLN A 106 20.02 -1.72 -8.88
N VAL A 107 19.90 -0.92 -9.94
CA VAL A 107 19.62 -1.42 -11.31
C VAL A 107 20.77 -2.27 -11.84
N LEU A 108 22.03 -1.90 -11.55
CA LEU A 108 23.20 -2.66 -11.99
C LEU A 108 23.45 -3.96 -11.21
N ARG A 109 22.78 -4.15 -10.07
CA ARG A 109 22.95 -5.34 -9.21
C ARG A 109 21.89 -6.43 -9.48
N GLU A 110 20.78 -6.07 -10.11
CA GLU A 110 19.77 -7.01 -10.63
C GLU A 110 20.23 -7.60 -11.96
#